data_AF-A0A7X8XKZ4-F1
#
_entry.id   AF-A0A7X8XKZ4-F1
#
_cell.length_a   1.000
_cell.length_b   1.000
_cell.length_c   1.000
_cell.angle_alpha   90.00
_cell.angle_beta   90.00
_cell.angle_gamma   90.00
#
_symmetry.space_group_name_H-M   'P 1'
#
loop_
_entity.id
_entity.type
_entity.pdbx_description
1 polymer ?
#
loop_
_entity_poly.entity_id
_entity_poly.type
_entity_poly.pdbx_seq_one_letter_code
_entity_poly.pdbx_strand_id
1 'polypeptide(L)'
;MARGRIEERHQDLLLFQTGDLGAEFAPWRREERGQQIYVKLSRGTQTALLFAGTHCLMDADVQQGLMRLVNDGWNVEGELTVSFEGKAEPGTDPYVYQDPLLIELGQALLPLVDPQHGAPLLQNMGGLREEIARESGLVPAGVRVRDNLALEPNQYLIRLKESPAATGELFLDRFLAVGSHEQLSELEGWATIEPAFRMKAKWIEMEHRDKAEQIGCLLLGALQVLVTHLKQIILGAAPELLGLQETYDLVARLQPTHPVVVEDFLSNRTYLRGLRRILQSLLTERVPIRDLVTILETAGDMLDHIQRVDQVTEVCRMALARQICWSYLNEEGTLRGLALSPRVETRLMEAIADRETGSVLNLSRDEADQLVGAVRKALEEHGMPPVLFTDPPTRLWARRILARPFPNLGVLATTEIAPGLRVEIAGQVDFDPSPSAPPEPSEPTPPRKEGLLGRLRGG
;
A
#
# COMPACT_ATOMS: atom_id res chain seq x y z
N MET A 1 -12.60 -49.76 -25.61
CA MET A 1 -12.25 -50.65 -24.49
C MET A 1 -12.72 -50.00 -23.21
N ALA A 2 -13.51 -50.73 -22.43
CA ALA A 2 -14.23 -50.26 -21.25
C ALA A 2 -13.32 -50.10 -20.03
N ARG A 3 -13.50 -49.01 -19.27
CA ARG A 3 -13.13 -48.94 -17.85
C ARG A 3 -14.21 -48.14 -17.10
N GLY A 4 -15.05 -48.88 -16.37
CA GLY A 4 -15.69 -48.42 -15.13
C GLY A 4 -16.81 -47.38 -15.23
N ARG A 5 -17.91 -47.69 -15.94
CA ARG A 5 -19.22 -47.14 -15.53
C ARG A 5 -19.56 -47.79 -14.20
N ILE A 6 -19.48 -47.03 -13.11
CA ILE A 6 -20.08 -47.43 -11.83
C ILE A 6 -21.58 -47.21 -12.02
N GLU A 7 -22.31 -48.30 -12.26
CA GLU A 7 -23.76 -48.32 -12.12
C GLU A 7 -24.07 -48.05 -10.64
N GLU A 8 -24.70 -46.91 -10.36
CA GLU A 8 -25.24 -46.55 -9.05
C GLU A 8 -26.33 -47.55 -8.67
N ARG A 9 -25.93 -48.63 -7.98
CA ARG A 9 -26.83 -49.29 -7.04
C ARG A 9 -26.86 -48.43 -5.79
N HIS A 10 -28.00 -47.79 -5.55
CA HIS A 10 -28.39 -47.22 -4.27
C HIS A 10 -27.97 -48.15 -3.12
N GLN A 11 -26.86 -47.81 -2.47
CA GLN A 11 -26.65 -48.08 -1.07
C GLN A 11 -26.88 -46.74 -0.38
N ASP A 12 -27.63 -46.75 0.72
CA ASP A 12 -28.05 -45.57 1.48
C ASP A 12 -26.85 -44.76 1.99
N LEU A 13 -26.27 -43.94 1.11
CA LEU A 13 -25.16 -43.03 1.41
C LEU A 13 -25.77 -41.70 1.85
N LEU A 14 -25.67 -41.40 3.15
CA LEU A 14 -26.12 -40.12 3.70
C LEU A 14 -25.01 -39.07 3.55
N LEU A 15 -25.37 -37.85 3.17
CA LEU A 15 -24.43 -36.74 3.04
C LEU A 15 -24.79 -35.67 4.07
N PHE A 16 -23.80 -35.25 4.86
CA PHE A 16 -23.97 -34.27 5.93
C PHE A 16 -23.19 -32.98 5.61
N GLN A 17 -23.81 -31.83 5.87
CA GLN A 17 -23.16 -30.52 5.89
C GLN A 17 -23.19 -29.96 7.31
N THR A 18 -22.15 -29.22 7.68
CA THR A 18 -21.93 -28.69 9.03
C THR A 18 -23.00 -27.73 9.54
N GLY A 19 -23.83 -27.17 8.65
CA GLY A 19 -24.93 -26.25 9.01
C GLY A 19 -26.33 -26.88 9.07
N ASP A 20 -26.60 -27.95 8.31
CA ASP A 20 -27.95 -28.54 8.21
C ASP A 20 -27.85 -30.05 7.90
N LEU A 21 -28.03 -30.88 8.93
CA LEU A 21 -27.90 -32.35 8.84
C LEU A 21 -29.10 -33.02 8.14
N GLY A 22 -30.08 -32.25 7.67
CA GLY A 22 -31.35 -32.75 7.11
C GLY A 22 -31.71 -32.31 5.68
N ALA A 23 -30.85 -31.56 4.99
CA ALA A 23 -31.10 -31.12 3.61
C ALA A 23 -30.52 -32.08 2.56
N GLU A 24 -31.13 -32.15 1.36
CA GLU A 24 -30.51 -32.79 0.20
C GLU A 24 -29.21 -32.03 -0.15
N PHE A 25 -28.07 -32.64 0.18
CA PHE A 25 -26.77 -32.08 -0.10
C PHE A 25 -26.38 -32.32 -1.56
N ALA A 26 -26.13 -31.25 -2.32
CA ALA A 26 -25.69 -31.33 -3.72
C ALA A 26 -24.31 -30.67 -3.92
N PRO A 27 -23.18 -31.38 -3.67
CA PRO A 27 -21.85 -30.83 -3.91
C PRO A 27 -21.29 -31.32 -5.25
N TRP A 28 -22.01 -31.14 -6.35
CA TRP A 28 -21.54 -31.66 -7.65
C TRP A 28 -21.51 -30.57 -8.70
N ARG A 29 -20.44 -29.78 -8.72
CA ARG A 29 -20.04 -29.02 -9.91
C ARG A 29 -18.96 -29.81 -10.64
N ARG A 30 -19.37 -30.85 -11.39
CA ARG A 30 -18.47 -31.71 -12.20
C ARG A 30 -17.59 -30.94 -13.19
N GLU A 31 -17.91 -29.67 -13.44
CA GLU A 31 -17.22 -28.80 -14.38
C GLU A 31 -16.08 -27.97 -13.74
N GLU A 32 -15.92 -27.99 -12.41
CA GLU A 32 -14.96 -27.15 -11.68
C GLU A 32 -13.72 -27.93 -11.20
N ARG A 33 -12.55 -27.29 -11.24
CA ARG A 33 -11.29 -27.86 -10.72
C ARG A 33 -11.19 -27.59 -9.24
N GLY A 34 -10.94 -28.62 -8.43
CA GLY A 34 -10.78 -28.44 -6.99
C GLY A 34 -10.57 -29.74 -6.24
N GLN A 35 -10.45 -29.62 -4.92
CA GLN A 35 -10.46 -30.75 -4.01
C GLN A 35 -11.57 -30.52 -2.99
N GLN A 36 -12.28 -31.59 -2.64
CA GLN A 36 -13.23 -31.60 -1.55
C GLN A 36 -12.83 -32.72 -0.60
N ILE A 37 -12.89 -32.43 0.69
CA ILE A 37 -12.53 -33.35 1.75
C ILE A 37 -13.81 -33.76 2.46
N TYR A 38 -13.93 -35.06 2.70
CA TYR A 38 -15.07 -35.67 3.38
C TYR A 38 -14.57 -36.52 4.54
N VAL A 39 -15.33 -36.57 5.63
CA VAL A 39 -15.13 -37.56 6.69
C VAL A 39 -16.13 -38.68 6.49
N LYS A 40 -15.62 -39.90 6.28
CA LYS A 40 -16.44 -41.09 6.15
C LYS A 40 -16.90 -41.57 7.51
N LEU A 41 -18.20 -41.86 7.60
CA LEU A 41 -18.88 -42.29 8.80
C LEU A 41 -19.63 -43.61 8.54
N SER A 42 -19.73 -44.47 9.55
CA SER A 42 -20.48 -45.73 9.47
C SER A 42 -21.42 -45.90 10.66
N ARG A 43 -22.60 -46.48 10.43
CA ARG A 43 -23.55 -46.86 11.50
C ARG A 43 -24.32 -48.11 11.10
N GLY A 44 -23.91 -49.26 11.61
CA GLY A 44 -24.47 -50.55 11.19
C GLY A 44 -24.19 -50.82 9.71
N THR A 45 -25.24 -50.93 8.89
CA THR A 45 -25.14 -51.08 7.42
C THR A 45 -25.17 -49.75 6.67
N GLN A 46 -25.34 -48.62 7.36
CA GLN A 46 -25.41 -47.28 6.77
C GLN A 46 -24.01 -46.68 6.65
N THR A 47 -23.76 -45.99 5.54
CA THR A 47 -22.53 -45.21 5.32
C THR A 47 -22.90 -43.75 5.12
N ALA A 48 -22.09 -42.83 5.65
CA ALA A 48 -22.28 -41.41 5.42
C ALA A 48 -20.97 -40.69 5.13
N LEU A 49 -21.06 -39.52 4.50
CA LEU A 49 -19.95 -38.59 4.31
C LEU A 49 -20.33 -37.22 4.88
N LEU A 50 -19.50 -36.69 5.78
CA LEU A 50 -19.59 -35.30 6.22
C LEU A 50 -18.65 -34.45 5.38
N PHE A 51 -19.14 -33.40 4.74
CA PHE A 51 -18.30 -32.45 4.02
C PHE A 51 -17.45 -31.62 5.00
N ALA A 52 -16.13 -31.68 4.83
CA ALA A 52 -15.14 -31.02 5.69
C ALA A 52 -14.48 -29.79 5.03
N GLY A 53 -14.88 -29.42 3.82
CA GLY A 53 -14.37 -28.23 3.11
C GLY A 53 -13.53 -28.54 1.87
N THR A 54 -12.95 -27.50 1.27
CA THR A 54 -12.11 -27.56 0.06
C THR A 54 -10.61 -27.44 0.34
N HIS A 55 -10.23 -26.93 1.51
CA HIS A 55 -8.85 -26.82 1.97
C HIS A 55 -8.81 -27.27 3.43
N CYS A 56 -7.97 -28.24 3.74
CA CYS A 56 -7.96 -28.89 5.05
C CYS A 56 -7.46 -27.95 6.14
N LEU A 57 -8.41 -27.38 6.89
CA LEU A 57 -8.27 -27.02 8.30
C LEU A 57 -9.60 -27.46 8.91
N MET A 58 -9.58 -28.35 9.92
CA MET A 58 -10.81 -28.74 10.62
C MET A 58 -11.41 -27.48 11.26
N ASP A 59 -12.36 -26.86 10.58
CA ASP A 59 -13.13 -25.72 11.07
C ASP A 59 -14.00 -26.18 12.26
N ALA A 60 -14.27 -25.27 13.19
CA ALA A 60 -15.04 -25.53 14.40
C ALA A 60 -16.42 -26.15 14.08
N ASP A 61 -17.01 -25.75 12.95
CA ASP A 61 -18.29 -26.27 12.46
C ASP A 61 -18.21 -27.75 12.04
N VAL A 62 -17.07 -28.18 11.47
CA VAL A 62 -16.83 -29.59 11.11
C VAL A 62 -16.66 -30.43 12.37
N GLN A 63 -15.94 -29.91 13.37
CA GLN A 63 -15.76 -30.60 14.65
C GLN A 63 -17.07 -30.72 15.43
N GLN A 64 -17.89 -29.68 15.45
CA GLN A 64 -19.22 -29.72 16.07
C GLN A 64 -20.16 -30.69 15.34
N GLY A 65 -20.15 -30.68 14.01
CA GLY A 65 -20.91 -31.63 13.18
C GLY A 65 -20.51 -33.09 13.46
N LEU A 66 -19.20 -33.36 13.52
CA LEU A 66 -18.67 -34.68 13.88
C LEU A 66 -19.08 -35.11 15.28
N MET A 67 -18.96 -34.24 16.28
CA MET A 67 -19.36 -34.55 17.66
C MET A 67 -20.85 -34.90 17.75
N ARG A 68 -21.72 -34.16 17.04
CA ARG A 68 -23.15 -34.47 16.98
C ARG A 68 -23.41 -35.84 16.35
N LEU A 69 -22.77 -36.13 15.21
CA LEU A 69 -22.93 -37.40 14.52
C LEU A 69 -22.40 -38.59 15.34
N VAL A 70 -21.28 -38.41 16.04
CA VAL A 70 -20.75 -39.43 16.96
C VAL A 70 -21.72 -39.67 18.12
N ASN A 71 -22.31 -38.62 18.70
CA ASN A 71 -23.34 -38.75 19.72
C ASN A 71 -24.62 -39.44 19.19
N ASP A 72 -24.93 -39.27 17.90
CA ASP A 72 -26.04 -39.95 17.20
C ASP A 72 -25.70 -41.39 16.75
N GLY A 73 -24.55 -41.93 17.19
CA GLY A 73 -24.13 -43.31 17.01
C GLY A 73 -23.36 -43.60 15.73
N TRP A 74 -22.80 -42.58 15.07
CA TRP A 74 -21.93 -42.76 13.90
C TRP A 74 -20.46 -42.96 14.29
N ASN A 75 -19.78 -43.92 13.67
CA ASN A 75 -18.34 -44.16 13.84
C ASN A 75 -17.55 -43.48 12.73
N VAL A 76 -16.43 -42.84 13.08
CA VAL A 76 -15.52 -42.20 12.11
C VAL A 76 -14.58 -43.23 11.50
N GLU A 77 -14.66 -43.42 10.19
CA GLU A 77 -13.87 -44.40 9.43
C GLU A 77 -12.60 -43.78 8.83
N GLY A 78 -12.57 -42.46 8.65
CA GLY A 78 -11.40 -41.72 8.15
C GLY A 78 -11.75 -40.63 7.14
N GLU A 79 -10.72 -39.99 6.60
CA GLU A 79 -10.83 -38.92 5.61
C GLU A 79 -10.85 -39.47 4.18
N LEU A 80 -11.71 -38.90 3.33
CA LEU A 80 -11.81 -39.15 1.90
C LEU A 80 -11.60 -37.82 1.16
N THR A 81 -10.51 -37.71 0.42
CA THR A 81 -10.26 -36.58 -0.48
C THR A 81 -10.75 -36.91 -1.88
N VAL A 82 -11.67 -36.12 -2.42
CA VAL A 82 -12.14 -36.21 -3.80
C VAL A 82 -11.54 -35.06 -4.59
N SER A 83 -10.75 -35.38 -5.61
CA SER A 83 -10.17 -34.39 -6.53
C SER A 83 -10.97 -34.32 -7.83
N PHE A 84 -11.23 -33.11 -8.32
CA PHE A 84 -11.98 -32.84 -9.55
C PHE A 84 -11.08 -32.19 -10.60
N GLU A 85 -11.09 -32.75 -11.82
CA GLU A 85 -10.38 -32.22 -13.00
C GLU A 85 -11.34 -31.37 -13.86
N GLY A 86 -11.76 -30.20 -13.37
CA GLY A 86 -12.58 -29.24 -14.13
C GLY A 86 -11.83 -27.96 -14.53
N LYS A 87 -12.55 -26.87 -14.81
CA LYS A 87 -11.98 -25.52 -15.02
C LYS A 87 -11.84 -24.81 -13.66
N ALA A 88 -10.70 -24.17 -13.41
CA ALA A 88 -10.49 -23.38 -12.19
C ALA A 88 -11.29 -22.06 -12.26
N GLU A 89 -11.75 -21.55 -11.10
CA GLU A 89 -12.25 -20.18 -11.02
C GLU A 89 -11.14 -19.19 -11.44
N PRO A 90 -11.46 -18.08 -12.13
CA PRO A 90 -10.48 -17.04 -12.40
C PRO A 90 -9.89 -16.54 -11.07
N GLY A 91 -8.60 -16.74 -10.85
CA GLY A 91 -7.89 -16.27 -9.64
C GLY A 91 -7.51 -17.33 -8.61
N THR A 92 -7.86 -18.61 -8.80
CA THR A 92 -7.52 -19.68 -7.84
C THR A 92 -6.31 -20.52 -8.25
N ASP A 93 -5.68 -20.24 -9.38
CA ASP A 93 -4.40 -20.86 -9.73
C ASP A 93 -3.28 -20.14 -8.98
N PRO A 94 -2.66 -20.76 -7.96
CA PRO A 94 -1.61 -20.13 -7.15
C PRO A 94 -0.34 -19.82 -7.97
N TYR A 95 -0.21 -20.36 -9.19
CA TYR A 95 0.89 -20.07 -10.09
C TYR A 95 0.60 -18.91 -11.05
N VAL A 96 -0.66 -18.47 -11.17
CA VAL A 96 -1.09 -17.41 -12.11
C VAL A 96 -1.66 -16.19 -11.38
N TYR A 97 -2.31 -16.38 -10.23
CA TYR A 97 -2.89 -15.30 -9.44
C TYR A 97 -2.15 -15.16 -8.12
N GLN A 98 -1.48 -14.02 -7.96
CA GLN A 98 -0.78 -13.65 -6.74
C GLN A 98 -1.61 -12.60 -6.02
N ASP A 99 -1.85 -12.78 -4.72
CA ASP A 99 -2.47 -11.74 -3.93
C ASP A 99 -1.51 -10.54 -3.88
N PRO A 100 -1.98 -9.33 -4.23
CA PRO A 100 -1.10 -8.18 -4.28
C PRO A 100 -0.65 -7.74 -2.88
N LEU A 101 -1.34 -8.17 -1.82
CA LEU A 101 -1.09 -7.81 -0.42
C LEU A 101 -1.07 -9.06 0.45
N LEU A 102 0.07 -9.34 1.09
CA LEU A 102 0.25 -10.47 2.02
C LEU A 102 0.90 -9.98 3.32
N ILE A 103 0.42 -10.48 4.45
CA ILE A 103 1.04 -10.30 5.77
C ILE A 103 1.45 -11.67 6.30
N GLU A 104 2.68 -11.76 6.75
CA GLU A 104 3.22 -12.92 7.44
C GLU A 104 3.47 -12.58 8.89
N LEU A 105 3.07 -13.50 9.77
CA LEU A 105 3.13 -13.33 11.21
C LEU A 105 4.05 -14.39 11.83
N GLY A 106 4.94 -13.93 12.72
CA GLY A 106 5.69 -14.80 13.61
C GLY A 106 4.78 -15.45 14.66
N GLN A 107 5.31 -16.48 15.33
CA GLN A 107 4.54 -17.35 16.22
C GLN A 107 3.81 -16.60 17.36
N ALA A 108 4.42 -15.57 17.94
CA ALA A 108 3.82 -14.82 19.05
C ALA A 108 2.67 -13.90 18.59
N LEU A 109 2.52 -13.67 17.29
CA LEU A 109 1.49 -12.81 16.71
C LEU A 109 0.26 -13.58 16.20
N LEU A 110 0.28 -14.91 16.21
CA LEU A 110 -0.84 -15.75 15.79
C LEU A 110 -2.17 -15.49 16.52
N PRO A 111 -2.20 -15.06 17.80
CA PRO A 111 -3.45 -14.65 18.44
C PRO A 111 -4.21 -13.54 17.70
N LEU A 112 -3.52 -12.75 16.85
CA LEU A 112 -4.18 -11.71 16.03
C LEU A 112 -5.09 -12.28 14.94
N VAL A 113 -4.92 -13.53 14.54
CA VAL A 113 -5.70 -14.20 13.49
C VAL A 113 -6.46 -15.42 13.99
N ASP A 114 -6.31 -15.77 15.27
CA ASP A 114 -6.96 -16.93 15.87
C ASP A 114 -8.48 -16.71 16.05
N PRO A 115 -9.35 -17.53 15.44
CA PRO A 115 -10.79 -17.45 15.62
C PRO A 115 -11.25 -17.58 17.09
N GLN A 116 -10.51 -18.31 17.92
CA GLN A 116 -10.85 -18.46 19.36
C GLN A 116 -10.70 -17.13 20.11
N HIS A 117 -9.81 -16.26 19.63
CA HIS A 117 -9.59 -14.91 20.14
C HIS A 117 -10.35 -13.85 19.31
N GLY A 118 -11.30 -14.27 18.47
CA GLY A 118 -12.09 -13.41 17.61
C GLY A 118 -11.37 -12.91 16.35
N ALA A 119 -10.14 -13.35 16.08
CA ALA A 119 -9.32 -12.94 14.94
C ALA A 119 -9.27 -11.41 14.74
N PRO A 120 -8.77 -10.64 15.72
CA PRO A 120 -8.93 -9.19 15.76
C PRO A 120 -8.30 -8.48 14.55
N LEU A 121 -7.24 -9.02 13.94
CA LEU A 121 -6.68 -8.47 12.70
C LEU A 121 -7.68 -8.57 11.54
N LEU A 122 -8.34 -9.70 11.36
CA LEU A 122 -9.31 -9.91 10.28
C LEU A 122 -10.53 -9.00 10.43
N GLN A 123 -10.99 -8.78 11.67
CA GLN A 123 -12.09 -7.84 11.96
C GLN A 123 -11.75 -6.39 11.56
N ASN A 124 -10.49 -5.99 11.69
CA ASN A 124 -10.03 -4.63 11.34
C ASN A 124 -9.80 -4.43 9.83
N MET A 125 -9.70 -5.50 9.03
CA MET A 125 -9.44 -5.39 7.59
C MET A 125 -10.58 -4.70 6.84
N GLY A 126 -11.84 -4.91 7.23
CA GLY A 126 -12.98 -4.23 6.63
C GLY A 126 -12.90 -2.71 6.78
N GLY A 127 -12.74 -2.25 8.03
CA GLY A 127 -12.61 -0.82 8.35
C GLY A 127 -11.38 -0.19 7.70
N LEU A 128 -10.24 -0.89 7.69
CA LEU A 128 -9.03 -0.40 7.01
C LEU A 128 -9.26 -0.17 5.51
N ARG A 129 -9.95 -1.10 4.82
CA ARG A 129 -10.26 -0.95 3.39
C ARG A 129 -11.17 0.25 3.13
N GLU A 130 -12.17 0.46 3.99
CA GLU A 130 -13.06 1.62 3.90
C GLU A 130 -12.32 2.94 4.15
N GLU A 131 -11.41 2.98 5.12
CA GLU A 131 -10.58 4.16 5.38
C GLU A 131 -9.69 4.49 4.18
N ILE A 132 -9.00 3.50 3.62
CA ILE A 132 -8.15 3.70 2.44
C ILE A 132 -8.98 4.19 1.25
N ALA A 133 -10.17 3.62 1.04
CA ALA A 133 -11.08 4.06 -0.03
C ALA A 133 -11.57 5.50 0.20
N ARG A 134 -11.87 5.87 1.45
CA ARG A 134 -12.30 7.23 1.80
C ARG A 134 -11.20 8.27 1.66
N GLU A 135 -9.96 7.88 1.94
CA GLU A 135 -8.79 8.75 1.89
C GLU A 135 -8.26 8.89 0.46
N SER A 136 -8.13 7.79 -0.28
CA SER A 136 -7.47 7.77 -1.59
C SER A 136 -8.44 7.66 -2.78
N GLY A 137 -9.65 7.13 -2.60
CA GLY A 137 -10.54 6.74 -3.69
C GLY A 137 -10.20 5.39 -4.33
N LEU A 138 -9.09 4.75 -3.94
CA LEU A 138 -8.75 3.40 -4.34
C LEU A 138 -9.43 2.39 -3.41
N VAL A 139 -10.10 1.38 -3.97
CA VAL A 139 -10.56 0.22 -3.19
C VAL A 139 -9.47 -0.84 -3.22
N PRO A 140 -8.67 -1.02 -2.15
CA PRO A 140 -7.60 -2.00 -2.16
C PRO A 140 -8.16 -3.43 -2.22
N ALA A 141 -7.36 -4.31 -2.81
CA ALA A 141 -7.59 -5.75 -2.79
C ALA A 141 -7.64 -6.29 -1.35
N GLY A 142 -8.13 -7.53 -1.20
CA GLY A 142 -8.06 -8.24 0.07
C GLY A 142 -6.61 -8.43 0.52
N VAL A 143 -6.38 -8.34 1.83
CA VAL A 143 -5.08 -8.63 2.42
C VAL A 143 -5.09 -10.08 2.88
N ARG A 144 -4.19 -10.90 2.35
CA ARG A 144 -4.01 -12.27 2.82
C ARG A 144 -3.12 -12.28 4.06
N VAL A 145 -3.43 -13.13 5.03
CA VAL A 145 -2.60 -13.31 6.23
C VAL A 145 -2.17 -14.77 6.32
N ARG A 146 -0.90 -15.02 6.64
CA ARG A 146 -0.31 -16.35 6.82
C ARG A 146 0.63 -16.35 8.02
N ASP A 147 0.83 -17.50 8.63
CA ASP A 147 1.92 -17.71 9.57
C ASP A 147 3.24 -17.93 8.80
N ASN A 148 4.35 -17.53 9.41
CA ASN A 148 5.68 -17.84 8.91
C ASN A 148 6.62 -18.17 10.08
N LEU A 149 6.85 -19.46 10.29
CA LEU A 149 7.71 -19.99 11.35
C LEU A 149 9.20 -19.65 11.19
N ALA A 150 9.61 -19.11 10.04
CA ALA A 150 10.98 -18.62 9.82
C ALA A 150 11.18 -17.18 10.30
N LEU A 151 10.12 -16.45 10.65
CA LEU A 151 10.22 -15.12 11.26
C LEU A 151 10.54 -15.25 12.76
N GLU A 152 11.17 -14.22 13.32
CA GLU A 152 11.28 -14.10 14.78
C GLU A 152 9.88 -14.07 15.41
N PRO A 153 9.69 -14.57 16.65
CA PRO A 153 8.36 -14.77 17.22
C PRO A 153 7.46 -13.53 17.20
N ASN A 154 8.03 -12.35 17.48
CA ASN A 154 7.34 -11.06 17.55
C ASN A 154 7.35 -10.27 16.24
N GLN A 155 7.91 -10.85 15.17
CA GLN A 155 8.10 -10.16 13.90
C GLN A 155 6.90 -10.37 12.97
N TYR A 156 6.58 -9.35 12.19
CA TYR A 156 5.71 -9.47 11.02
C TYR A 156 6.42 -8.97 9.76
N LEU A 157 5.94 -9.45 8.61
CA LEU A 157 6.42 -9.08 7.29
C LEU A 157 5.23 -8.75 6.38
N ILE A 158 5.25 -7.57 5.77
CA ILE A 158 4.29 -7.15 4.75
C ILE A 158 4.94 -7.34 3.39
N ARG A 159 4.26 -8.06 2.50
CA ARG A 159 4.63 -8.30 1.12
C ARG A 159 3.66 -7.61 0.17
N LEU A 160 4.23 -7.02 -0.88
CA LEU A 160 3.52 -6.47 -2.03
C LEU A 160 3.88 -7.32 -3.25
N LYS A 161 2.89 -7.98 -3.86
CA LYS A 161 3.10 -8.88 -5.01
C LYS A 161 4.28 -9.86 -4.77
N GLU A 162 4.25 -10.55 -3.63
CA GLU A 162 5.29 -11.47 -3.13
C GLU A 162 6.65 -10.83 -2.75
N SER A 163 6.88 -9.56 -3.07
CA SER A 163 8.10 -8.84 -2.69
C SER A 163 8.01 -8.27 -1.27
N PRO A 164 9.02 -8.48 -0.40
CA PRO A 164 9.10 -7.81 0.91
C PRO A 164 8.99 -6.29 0.76
N ALA A 165 8.01 -5.69 1.42
CA ALA A 165 7.77 -4.25 1.40
C ALA A 165 8.10 -3.58 2.74
N ALA A 166 7.74 -4.22 3.85
CA ALA A 166 8.06 -3.71 5.18
C ALA A 166 8.07 -4.82 6.22
N THR A 167 8.81 -4.62 7.30
CA THR A 167 8.83 -5.52 8.46
C THR A 167 8.79 -4.71 9.74
N GLY A 168 8.36 -5.32 10.83
CA GLY A 168 8.40 -4.72 12.15
C GLY A 168 8.23 -5.77 13.24
N GLU A 169 8.34 -5.32 14.48
CA GLU A 169 8.16 -6.14 15.67
C GLU A 169 6.97 -5.61 16.47
N LEU A 170 6.21 -6.53 17.06
CA LEU A 170 5.05 -6.23 17.89
C LEU A 170 5.11 -7.05 19.18
N PHE A 171 4.71 -6.43 20.27
CA PHE A 171 4.59 -7.07 21.58
C PHE A 171 3.13 -6.94 22.02
N LEU A 172 2.38 -8.05 21.97
CA LEU A 172 0.92 -8.04 22.18
C LEU A 172 0.51 -7.65 23.61
N ASP A 173 1.43 -7.77 24.56
CA ASP A 173 1.31 -7.46 25.98
C ASP A 173 1.79 -6.03 26.35
N ARG A 174 2.11 -5.19 25.36
CA ARG A 174 2.71 -3.87 25.56
C ARG A 174 2.02 -2.78 24.75
N PHE A 175 2.29 -1.52 25.13
CA PHE A 175 1.93 -0.36 24.33
C PHE A 175 3.16 0.27 23.68
N LEU A 176 2.98 0.85 22.49
CA LEU A 176 3.97 1.69 21.85
C LEU A 176 3.67 3.15 22.22
N ALA A 177 4.54 3.76 23.03
CA ALA A 177 4.50 5.17 23.35
C ALA A 177 5.29 5.97 22.31
N VAL A 178 4.63 6.93 21.66
CA VAL A 178 5.22 7.81 20.64
C VAL A 178 5.23 9.24 21.17
N GLY A 179 6.37 9.91 21.09
CA GLY A 179 6.53 11.24 21.66
C GLY A 179 7.88 11.89 21.35
N SER A 180 8.10 13.07 21.92
CA SER A 180 9.38 13.79 21.84
C SER A 180 10.49 13.04 22.58
N HIS A 181 11.74 13.48 22.40
CA HIS A 181 12.86 12.86 23.09
C HIS A 181 12.76 13.05 24.61
N GLU A 182 12.34 14.23 25.04
CA GLU A 182 12.14 14.62 26.43
C GLU A 182 11.06 13.75 27.07
N GLN A 183 9.87 13.67 26.45
CA GLN A 183 8.74 12.87 26.94
C GLN A 183 9.13 11.39 27.11
N LEU A 184 9.78 10.82 26.09
CA LEU A 184 10.18 9.41 26.11
C LEU A 184 11.30 9.14 27.11
N SER A 185 12.16 10.12 27.43
CA SER A 185 13.24 9.93 28.41
C SER A 185 12.75 9.64 29.82
N GLU A 186 11.53 10.07 30.15
CA GLU A 186 10.88 9.87 31.45
C GLU A 186 10.22 8.49 31.60
N LEU A 187 10.11 7.72 30.50
CA LEU A 187 9.49 6.40 30.47
C LEU A 187 10.53 5.27 30.48
N GLU A 188 10.28 4.26 31.30
CA GLU A 188 11.00 2.99 31.25
C GLU A 188 10.43 2.12 30.12
N GLY A 189 11.30 1.45 29.36
CA GLY A 189 10.90 0.65 28.22
C GLY A 189 11.98 0.52 27.14
N TRP A 190 11.64 -0.16 26.06
CA TRP A 190 12.56 -0.44 24.96
C TRP A 190 12.42 0.59 23.84
N ALA A 191 13.48 1.36 23.61
CA ALA A 191 13.51 2.35 22.54
C ALA A 191 13.37 1.70 21.16
N THR A 192 12.54 2.30 20.32
CA THR A 192 12.29 1.83 18.95
C THR A 192 11.87 3.01 18.06
N ILE A 193 11.56 2.71 16.81
CA ILE A 193 11.00 3.66 15.84
C ILE A 193 9.63 3.15 15.45
N GLU A 194 8.62 4.01 15.53
CA GLU A 194 7.28 3.71 15.05
C GLU A 194 7.34 3.45 13.53
N PRO A 195 6.79 2.32 13.04
CA PRO A 195 7.07 1.85 11.69
C PRO A 195 6.40 2.67 10.57
N ALA A 196 5.23 3.26 10.80
CA ALA A 196 4.43 3.91 9.77
C ALA A 196 4.92 5.32 9.41
N PHE A 197 5.30 6.12 10.41
CA PHE A 197 5.70 7.52 10.31
C PHE A 197 7.15 7.76 10.73
N ARG A 198 7.86 6.72 11.18
CA ARG A 198 9.29 6.77 11.55
C ARG A 198 9.56 7.71 12.73
N MET A 199 8.60 7.83 13.63
CA MET A 199 8.71 8.66 14.83
C MET A 199 9.47 7.93 15.94
N LYS A 200 10.11 8.68 16.83
CA LYS A 200 10.74 8.11 18.03
C LYS A 200 9.66 7.50 18.92
N ALA A 201 9.92 6.30 19.43
CA ALA A 201 8.97 5.59 20.27
C ALA A 201 9.66 4.70 21.32
N LYS A 202 8.89 4.24 22.30
CA LYS A 202 9.29 3.20 23.26
C LYS A 202 8.18 2.18 23.43
N TRP A 203 8.53 0.90 23.43
CA TRP A 203 7.64 -0.14 23.95
C TRP A 203 7.65 -0.07 25.48
N ILE A 204 6.46 0.08 26.07
CA ILE A 204 6.26 0.21 27.52
C ILE A 204 5.36 -0.92 28.01
N GLU A 205 5.60 -1.37 29.25
CA GLU A 205 4.72 -2.31 29.93
C GLU A 205 3.39 -1.63 30.32
N MET A 206 2.37 -2.44 30.62
CA MET A 206 1.01 -1.97 30.88
C MET A 206 0.94 -1.02 32.09
N GLU A 207 1.80 -1.24 33.08
CA GLU A 207 1.93 -0.48 34.33
C GLU A 207 2.39 0.96 34.10
N HIS A 208 3.08 1.23 32.99
CA HIS A 208 3.58 2.56 32.63
C HIS A 208 2.62 3.36 31.76
N ARG A 209 1.46 2.79 31.41
CA ARG A 209 0.44 3.43 30.57
C ARG A 209 0.02 4.80 31.12
N ASP A 210 -0.46 4.85 32.36
CA ASP A 210 -1.00 6.09 32.95
C ASP A 210 0.05 7.20 33.00
N LYS A 211 1.31 6.84 33.29
CA LYS A 211 2.45 7.76 33.28
C LYS A 211 2.70 8.31 31.88
N ALA A 212 2.68 7.45 30.86
CA ALA A 212 2.89 7.87 29.47
C ALA A 212 1.77 8.80 28.97
N GLU A 213 0.51 8.54 29.34
CA GLU A 213 -0.61 9.44 29.04
C GLU A 213 -0.44 10.80 29.74
N GLN A 214 -0.03 10.81 31.01
CA GLN A 214 0.21 12.06 31.78
C GLN A 214 1.30 12.95 31.19
N ILE A 215 2.36 12.35 30.64
CA ILE A 215 3.48 13.08 30.00
C ILE A 215 3.11 13.50 28.55
N GLY A 216 1.92 13.11 28.07
CA GLY A 216 1.40 13.51 26.76
C GLY A 216 1.96 12.68 25.60
N CYS A 217 2.38 11.44 25.84
CA CYS A 217 2.72 10.51 24.76
C CYS A 217 1.46 9.98 24.07
N LEU A 218 1.53 9.79 22.76
CA LEU A 218 0.53 9.02 22.03
C LEU A 218 0.75 7.54 22.29
N LEU A 219 -0.25 6.84 22.81
CA LEU A 219 -0.20 5.40 23.04
C LEU A 219 -0.90 4.63 21.93
N LEU A 220 -0.21 3.64 21.37
CA LEU A 220 -0.73 2.76 20.34
C LEU A 220 -0.64 1.31 20.81
N GLY A 221 -1.75 0.56 20.71
CA GLY A 221 -1.73 -0.89 20.94
C GLY A 221 -1.07 -1.64 19.78
N ALA A 222 -0.55 -2.85 20.03
CA ALA A 222 0.17 -3.64 19.02
C ALA A 222 -0.60 -3.83 17.70
N LEU A 223 -1.91 -4.14 17.78
CA LEU A 223 -2.75 -4.27 16.59
C LEU A 223 -2.89 -2.94 15.83
N GLN A 224 -3.04 -1.82 16.55
CA GLN A 224 -3.14 -0.50 15.94
C GLN A 224 -1.85 -0.12 15.23
N VAL A 225 -0.69 -0.46 15.79
CA VAL A 225 0.61 -0.28 15.14
C VAL A 225 0.67 -1.04 13.81
N LEU A 226 0.26 -2.32 13.81
CA LEU A 226 0.22 -3.14 12.59
C LEU A 226 -0.72 -2.58 11.53
N VAL A 227 -1.96 -2.25 11.92
CA VAL A 227 -2.99 -1.72 11.00
C VAL A 227 -2.56 -0.37 10.43
N THR A 228 -1.98 0.52 11.24
CA THR A 228 -1.49 1.83 10.80
C THR A 228 -0.32 1.68 9.83
N HIS A 229 0.62 0.79 10.13
CA HIS A 229 1.73 0.52 9.22
C HIS A 229 1.25 -0.06 7.90
N LEU A 230 0.36 -1.07 7.94
CA LEU A 230 -0.25 -1.66 6.76
C LEU A 230 -0.96 -0.61 5.90
N LYS A 231 -1.73 0.29 6.53
CA LYS A 231 -2.38 1.42 5.85
C LYS A 231 -1.36 2.26 5.06
N GLN A 232 -0.27 2.68 5.71
CA GLN A 232 0.76 3.49 5.06
C GLN A 232 1.47 2.76 3.92
N ILE A 233 1.72 1.45 4.06
CA ILE A 233 2.28 0.64 2.98
C ILE A 233 1.31 0.55 1.80
N ILE A 234 0.02 0.30 2.03
CA ILE A 234 -0.98 0.23 0.96
C ILE A 234 -1.13 1.58 0.26
N LEU A 235 -1.19 2.69 1.00
CA LEU A 235 -1.27 4.04 0.42
C LEU A 235 -0.02 4.39 -0.39
N GLY A 236 1.17 4.04 0.12
CA GLY A 236 2.43 4.22 -0.62
C GLY A 236 2.52 3.36 -1.89
N ALA A 237 1.91 2.17 -1.86
CA ALA A 237 1.85 1.25 -2.99
C ALA A 237 0.64 1.48 -3.90
N ALA A 238 -0.26 2.42 -3.59
CA ALA A 238 -1.51 2.64 -4.33
C ALA A 238 -1.30 2.80 -5.86
N PRO A 239 -0.29 3.54 -6.35
CA PRO A 239 -0.01 3.62 -7.78
C PRO A 239 0.36 2.26 -8.40
N GLU A 240 1.11 1.44 -7.67
CA GLU A 240 1.54 0.12 -8.13
C GLU A 240 0.39 -0.91 -8.09
N LEU A 241 -0.51 -0.78 -7.12
CA LEU A 241 -1.70 -1.62 -6.96
C LEU A 241 -2.77 -1.29 -8.00
N LEU A 242 -2.78 -0.07 -8.54
CA LEU A 242 -3.70 0.36 -9.58
C LEU A 242 -3.26 -0.13 -10.97
N GLY A 243 -3.66 -1.35 -11.33
CA GLY A 243 -3.46 -1.93 -12.64
C GLY A 243 -4.53 -1.51 -13.66
N LEU A 244 -4.50 -2.14 -14.84
CA LEU A 244 -5.46 -1.84 -15.91
C LEU A 244 -6.86 -2.40 -15.56
N GLN A 245 -6.91 -3.57 -14.93
CA GLN A 245 -8.16 -4.17 -14.47
C GLN A 245 -8.79 -3.33 -13.36
N GLU A 246 -8.00 -2.92 -12.36
CA GLU A 246 -8.47 -2.08 -11.26
C GLU A 246 -8.98 -0.72 -11.77
N THR A 247 -8.31 -0.16 -12.77
CA THR A 247 -8.77 1.08 -13.44
C THR A 247 -10.12 0.86 -14.13
N TYR A 248 -10.28 -0.24 -14.86
CA TYR A 248 -11.57 -0.58 -15.49
C TYR A 248 -12.67 -0.76 -14.44
N ASP A 249 -12.39 -1.49 -13.36
CA ASP A 249 -13.36 -1.74 -12.29
C ASP A 249 -13.77 -0.46 -11.57
N LEU A 250 -12.85 0.50 -11.38
CA LEU A 250 -13.16 1.83 -10.84
C LEU A 250 -14.13 2.58 -11.76
N VAL A 251 -13.87 2.59 -13.07
CA VAL A 251 -14.77 3.25 -14.04
C VAL A 251 -16.12 2.55 -14.11
N ALA A 252 -16.14 1.21 -14.13
CA ALA A 252 -17.37 0.41 -14.20
C ALA A 252 -18.29 0.63 -12.98
N ARG A 253 -17.75 0.98 -11.81
CA ARG A 253 -18.56 1.33 -10.62
C ARG A 253 -19.40 2.59 -10.82
N LEU A 254 -19.02 3.48 -11.74
CA LEU A 254 -19.81 4.66 -12.08
C LEU A 254 -20.96 4.34 -13.05
N GLN A 255 -20.95 3.19 -13.75
CA GLN A 255 -21.97 2.85 -14.76
C GLN A 255 -23.42 2.99 -14.24
N PRO A 256 -23.77 2.56 -13.00
CA PRO A 256 -25.15 2.67 -12.52
C PRO A 256 -25.62 4.12 -12.27
N THR A 257 -24.70 5.07 -12.06
CA THR A 257 -25.02 6.45 -11.66
C THR A 257 -24.67 7.49 -12.72
N HIS A 258 -23.62 7.27 -13.51
CA HIS A 258 -23.11 8.17 -14.54
C HIS A 258 -22.84 7.40 -15.86
N PRO A 259 -23.83 6.70 -16.44
CA PRO A 259 -23.61 5.86 -17.63
C PRO A 259 -23.11 6.65 -18.83
N VAL A 260 -23.58 7.89 -19.02
CA VAL A 260 -23.18 8.76 -20.15
C VAL A 260 -21.69 9.08 -20.12
N VAL A 261 -21.15 9.47 -18.96
CA VAL A 261 -19.72 9.78 -18.79
C VAL A 261 -18.87 8.54 -19.06
N VAL A 262 -19.31 7.38 -18.56
CA VAL A 262 -18.56 6.12 -18.74
C VAL A 262 -18.58 5.66 -20.19
N GLU A 263 -19.74 5.68 -20.84
CA GLU A 263 -19.89 5.25 -22.24
C GLU A 263 -19.11 6.15 -23.20
N ASP A 264 -19.16 7.47 -22.98
CA ASP A 264 -18.39 8.44 -23.75
C ASP A 264 -16.88 8.19 -23.58
N PHE A 265 -16.40 8.10 -22.34
CA PHE A 265 -14.97 7.90 -22.06
C PHE A 265 -14.45 6.56 -22.59
N LEU A 266 -15.23 5.48 -22.45
CA LEU A 266 -14.84 4.14 -22.90
C LEU A 266 -15.03 3.92 -24.41
N SER A 267 -15.63 4.87 -25.13
CA SER A 267 -15.74 4.83 -26.59
C SER A 267 -14.36 4.73 -27.27
N ASN A 268 -13.35 5.39 -26.68
CA ASN A 268 -11.96 5.28 -27.07
C ASN A 268 -11.20 4.31 -26.15
N ARG A 269 -10.95 3.09 -26.64
CA ARG A 269 -10.21 2.05 -25.89
C ARG A 269 -8.80 2.45 -25.46
N THR A 270 -8.19 3.46 -26.09
CA THR A 270 -6.85 3.93 -25.71
C THR A 270 -6.87 4.76 -24.42
N TYR A 271 -8.00 5.38 -24.08
CA TYR A 271 -8.15 6.26 -22.92
C TYR A 271 -7.92 5.53 -21.61
N LEU A 272 -8.31 4.26 -21.49
CA LEU A 272 -8.15 3.50 -20.25
C LEU A 272 -6.68 3.39 -19.81
N ARG A 273 -5.73 3.31 -20.76
CA ARG A 273 -4.29 3.28 -20.44
C ARG A 273 -3.77 4.65 -20.02
N GLY A 274 -4.29 5.71 -20.66
CA GLY A 274 -4.02 7.09 -20.28
C GLY A 274 -4.54 7.39 -18.87
N LEU A 275 -5.80 7.06 -18.60
CA LEU A 275 -6.45 7.17 -17.30
C LEU A 275 -5.66 6.46 -16.21
N ARG A 276 -5.28 5.19 -16.42
CA ARG A 276 -4.46 4.47 -15.44
C ARG A 276 -3.22 5.26 -15.06
N ARG A 277 -2.48 5.79 -16.04
CA ARG A 277 -1.27 6.59 -15.80
C ARG A 277 -1.58 7.91 -15.07
N ILE A 278 -2.68 8.58 -15.41
CA ILE A 278 -3.13 9.80 -14.72
C ILE A 278 -3.43 9.50 -13.25
N LEU A 279 -4.26 8.48 -12.98
CA LEU A 279 -4.62 8.07 -11.63
C LEU A 279 -3.40 7.62 -10.83
N GLN A 280 -2.47 6.88 -11.43
CA GLN A 280 -1.20 6.50 -10.80
C GLN A 280 -0.36 7.72 -10.42
N SER A 281 -0.26 8.73 -11.30
CA SER A 281 0.44 9.98 -11.00
C SER A 281 -0.23 10.75 -9.87
N LEU A 282 -1.56 10.88 -9.87
CA LEU A 282 -2.32 11.51 -8.77
C LEU A 282 -2.06 10.80 -7.44
N LEU A 283 -2.17 9.46 -7.40
CA LEU A 283 -1.92 8.66 -6.20
C LEU A 283 -0.47 8.72 -5.73
N THR A 284 0.51 8.84 -6.64
CA THR A 284 1.94 9.01 -6.30
C THR A 284 2.18 10.32 -5.53
N GLU A 285 1.33 11.31 -5.77
CA GLU A 285 1.33 12.59 -5.09
C GLU A 285 0.33 12.66 -3.93
N ARG A 286 -0.27 11.50 -3.56
CA ARG A 286 -1.33 11.38 -2.55
C ARG A 286 -2.55 12.27 -2.82
N VAL A 287 -2.80 12.59 -4.09
CA VAL A 287 -4.06 13.23 -4.48
C VAL A 287 -5.15 12.17 -4.54
N PRO A 288 -6.24 12.32 -3.77
CA PRO A 288 -7.34 11.37 -3.82
C PRO A 288 -7.99 11.33 -5.22
N ILE A 289 -8.41 10.15 -5.68
CA ILE A 289 -9.09 9.96 -6.97
C ILE A 289 -10.59 9.70 -6.80
N ARG A 290 -11.18 10.23 -5.73
CA ARG A 290 -12.58 10.00 -5.34
C ARG A 290 -13.56 10.69 -6.27
N ASP A 291 -13.21 11.89 -6.73
CA ASP A 291 -13.98 12.62 -7.75
C ASP A 291 -13.60 12.10 -9.14
N LEU A 292 -13.93 10.82 -9.39
CA LEU A 292 -13.59 10.14 -10.62
C LEU A 292 -14.36 10.73 -11.82
N VAL A 293 -15.56 11.27 -11.62
CA VAL A 293 -16.34 11.92 -12.68
C VAL A 293 -15.59 13.11 -13.25
N THR A 294 -15.15 14.05 -12.39
CA THR A 294 -14.35 15.20 -12.83
C THR A 294 -13.06 14.76 -13.53
N ILE A 295 -12.40 13.70 -13.05
CA ILE A 295 -11.19 13.15 -13.69
C ILE A 295 -11.51 12.59 -15.08
N LEU A 296 -12.59 11.83 -15.24
CA LEU A 296 -12.97 11.23 -16.52
C LEU A 296 -13.32 12.29 -17.56
N GLU A 297 -14.14 13.28 -17.19
CA GLU A 297 -14.51 14.38 -18.09
C GLU A 297 -13.26 15.18 -18.50
N THR A 298 -12.45 15.60 -17.53
CA THR A 298 -11.23 16.39 -17.79
C THR A 298 -10.22 15.60 -18.62
N ALA A 299 -10.01 14.32 -18.32
CA ALA A 299 -9.09 13.48 -19.08
C ALA A 299 -9.63 13.19 -20.49
N GLY A 300 -10.93 12.94 -20.63
CA GLY A 300 -11.58 12.67 -21.92
C GLY A 300 -11.45 13.83 -22.89
N ASP A 301 -11.63 15.06 -22.39
CA ASP A 301 -11.45 16.29 -23.17
C ASP A 301 -10.00 16.51 -23.61
N MET A 302 -9.03 16.10 -22.78
CA MET A 302 -7.62 16.44 -22.97
C MET A 302 -6.80 15.36 -23.69
N LEU A 303 -7.17 14.08 -23.58
CA LEU A 303 -6.36 12.95 -24.07
C LEU A 303 -6.18 12.95 -25.60
N ASP A 304 -7.13 13.50 -26.36
CA ASP A 304 -7.03 13.64 -27.81
C ASP A 304 -6.16 14.84 -28.25
N HIS A 305 -5.99 15.84 -27.38
CA HIS A 305 -5.30 17.09 -27.69
C HIS A 305 -3.88 17.13 -27.13
N ILE A 306 -3.66 16.46 -26.00
CA ILE A 306 -2.40 16.47 -25.27
C ILE A 306 -1.78 15.07 -25.36
N GLN A 307 -0.70 14.96 -26.14
CA GLN A 307 0.02 13.68 -26.28
C GLN A 307 0.65 13.20 -24.97
N ARG A 308 0.95 14.12 -24.04
CA ARG A 308 1.71 13.87 -22.83
C ARG A 308 0.79 13.69 -21.63
N VAL A 309 0.72 12.47 -21.12
CA VAL A 309 -0.11 12.13 -19.95
C VAL A 309 0.23 12.96 -18.70
N ASP A 310 1.50 13.31 -18.50
CA ASP A 310 1.92 14.16 -17.38
C ASP A 310 1.23 15.54 -17.45
N GLN A 311 1.08 16.12 -18.64
CA GLN A 311 0.40 17.41 -18.82
C GLN A 311 -1.12 17.27 -18.60
N VAL A 312 -1.74 16.19 -19.09
CA VAL A 312 -3.15 15.90 -18.78
C VAL A 312 -3.36 15.75 -17.27
N THR A 313 -2.39 15.16 -16.57
CA THR A 313 -2.43 15.02 -15.11
C THR A 313 -2.44 16.39 -14.43
N GLU A 314 -1.63 17.36 -14.87
CA GLU A 314 -1.66 18.72 -14.32
C GLU A 314 -3.02 19.41 -14.54
N VAL A 315 -3.65 19.21 -15.70
CA VAL A 315 -5.01 19.73 -15.95
C VAL A 315 -6.04 19.07 -15.04
N CYS A 316 -5.95 17.75 -14.83
CA CYS A 316 -6.80 17.05 -13.86
C CYS A 316 -6.59 17.56 -12.44
N ARG A 317 -5.34 17.84 -12.04
CA ARG A 317 -5.04 18.43 -10.72
C ARG A 317 -5.68 19.80 -10.55
N MET A 318 -5.64 20.66 -11.58
CA MET A 318 -6.34 21.95 -11.58
C MET A 318 -7.86 21.77 -11.41
N ALA A 319 -8.47 20.81 -12.11
CA ALA A 319 -9.89 20.49 -11.94
C ALA A 319 -10.22 20.01 -10.52
N LEU A 320 -9.27 19.31 -9.88
CA LEU A 320 -9.36 18.82 -8.50
C LEU A 320 -8.90 19.82 -7.43
N ALA A 321 -8.64 21.10 -7.79
CA ALA A 321 -8.08 22.12 -6.90
C ALA A 321 -8.73 22.15 -5.50
N ARG A 322 -10.07 22.15 -5.45
CA ARG A 322 -10.82 22.16 -4.18
C ARG A 322 -10.49 20.96 -3.30
N GLN A 323 -10.42 19.77 -3.89
CA GLN A 323 -10.11 18.54 -3.16
C GLN A 323 -8.64 18.51 -2.71
N ILE A 324 -7.72 18.94 -3.57
CA ILE A 324 -6.30 19.01 -3.24
C ILE A 324 -6.09 19.97 -2.07
N CYS A 325 -6.63 21.18 -2.13
CA CYS A 325 -6.50 22.15 -1.05
C CYS A 325 -7.11 21.64 0.25
N TRP A 326 -8.27 20.98 0.21
CA TRP A 326 -8.94 20.45 1.40
C TRP A 326 -8.05 19.51 2.21
N SER A 327 -7.23 18.69 1.56
CA SER A 327 -6.29 17.77 2.22
C SER A 327 -5.17 18.48 3.01
N TYR A 328 -5.00 19.80 2.83
CA TYR A 328 -3.93 20.59 3.44
C TYR A 328 -4.43 21.79 4.25
N LEU A 329 -5.76 21.98 4.38
CA LEU A 329 -6.30 23.04 5.23
C LEU A 329 -6.04 22.72 6.70
N ASN A 330 -5.66 23.75 7.47
CA ASN A 330 -5.66 23.66 8.92
C ASN A 330 -7.09 23.74 9.48
N GLU A 331 -7.23 23.61 10.81
CA GLU A 331 -8.53 23.69 11.50
C GLU A 331 -9.27 25.02 11.28
N GLU A 332 -8.53 26.09 10.97
CA GLU A 332 -9.06 27.43 10.68
C GLU A 332 -9.46 27.62 9.20
N GLY A 333 -9.30 26.59 8.37
CA GLY A 333 -9.57 26.66 6.93
C GLY A 333 -8.56 27.48 6.13
N THR A 334 -7.33 27.64 6.65
CA THR A 334 -6.23 28.35 6.00
C THR A 334 -5.25 27.35 5.38
N LEU A 335 -4.85 27.61 4.13
CA LEU A 335 -3.83 26.88 3.41
C LEU A 335 -2.47 27.54 3.65
N ARG A 336 -1.71 27.02 4.61
CA ARG A 336 -0.39 27.53 4.99
C ARG A 336 0.72 26.79 4.26
N GLY A 337 1.66 27.52 3.68
CA GLY A 337 2.74 26.92 2.89
C GLY A 337 3.97 27.81 2.74
N LEU A 338 5.04 27.23 2.21
CA LEU A 338 6.22 27.96 1.73
C LEU A 338 6.03 28.28 0.24
N ALA A 339 6.73 29.28 -0.29
CA ALA A 339 6.77 29.55 -1.73
C ALA A 339 8.18 29.38 -2.29
N LEU A 340 8.33 28.83 -3.50
CA LEU A 340 9.60 28.90 -4.22
C LEU A 340 9.92 30.34 -4.61
N SER A 341 11.21 30.69 -4.63
CA SER A 341 11.65 32.00 -5.13
C SER A 341 11.58 32.04 -6.67
N PRO A 342 11.29 33.21 -7.28
CA PRO A 342 11.31 33.36 -8.74
C PRO A 342 12.65 32.96 -9.35
N ARG A 343 13.76 33.10 -8.61
CA ARG A 343 15.10 32.69 -9.04
C ARG A 343 15.18 31.16 -9.14
N VAL A 344 14.71 30.44 -8.12
CA VAL A 344 14.67 28.97 -8.14
C VAL A 344 13.74 28.47 -9.24
N GLU A 345 12.58 29.10 -9.43
CA GLU A 345 11.64 28.73 -10.50
C GLU A 345 12.23 28.94 -11.89
N THR A 346 12.88 30.08 -12.12
CA THR A 346 13.60 30.35 -13.38
C THR A 346 14.65 29.29 -13.66
N ARG A 347 15.47 28.95 -12.65
CA ARG A 347 16.50 27.92 -12.79
C ARG A 347 15.91 26.53 -13.09
N LEU A 348 14.81 26.17 -12.43
CA LEU A 348 14.08 24.93 -12.70
C LEU A 348 13.55 24.91 -14.13
N MET A 349 12.96 26.01 -14.61
CA MET A 349 12.48 26.12 -15.99
C MET A 349 13.61 25.95 -17.00
N GLU A 350 14.74 26.62 -16.80
CA GLU A 350 15.93 26.48 -17.67
C GLU A 350 16.52 25.07 -17.67
N ALA A 351 16.34 24.31 -16.58
CA ALA A 351 16.77 22.93 -16.50
C ALA A 351 15.85 21.97 -17.29
N ILE A 352 14.63 22.38 -17.66
CA ILE A 352 13.71 21.51 -18.40
C ILE A 352 14.18 21.44 -19.85
N ALA A 353 14.54 20.24 -20.29
CA ALA A 353 14.85 19.96 -21.68
C ALA A 353 13.80 19.03 -22.28
N ASP A 354 13.09 19.51 -23.30
CA ASP A 354 12.15 18.68 -24.06
C ASP A 354 12.89 17.77 -25.04
N ARG A 355 12.61 16.47 -24.95
CA ARG A 355 13.06 15.45 -25.91
C ARG A 355 11.86 14.70 -26.48
N GLU A 356 12.05 14.04 -27.63
CA GLU A 356 11.02 13.21 -28.28
C GLU A 356 10.43 12.15 -27.34
N THR A 357 11.26 11.57 -26.45
CA THR A 357 10.82 10.55 -25.48
C THR A 357 10.21 11.13 -24.21
N GLY A 358 10.36 12.44 -23.99
CA GLY A 358 9.94 13.08 -22.76
C GLY A 358 10.72 14.35 -22.44
N SER A 359 10.10 15.29 -21.72
CA SER A 359 10.82 16.31 -20.98
C SER A 359 11.68 15.62 -19.90
N VAL A 360 12.90 16.11 -19.72
CA VAL A 360 13.81 15.66 -18.67
C VAL A 360 14.33 16.88 -17.91
N LEU A 361 14.58 16.71 -16.63
CA LEU A 361 15.20 17.74 -15.81
C LEU A 361 16.71 17.60 -15.86
N ASN A 362 17.40 18.54 -16.50
CA ASN A 362 18.85 18.63 -16.56
C ASN A 362 19.38 19.50 -15.41
N LEU A 363 19.02 19.13 -14.18
CA LEU A 363 19.57 19.73 -12.97
C LEU A 363 20.76 18.89 -12.50
N SER A 364 21.85 19.54 -12.08
CA SER A 364 22.96 18.80 -11.47
C SER A 364 22.55 18.21 -10.13
N ARG A 365 23.26 17.17 -9.68
CA ARG A 365 23.02 16.58 -8.35
C ARG A 365 23.19 17.61 -7.23
N ASP A 366 24.21 18.46 -7.34
CA ASP A 366 24.51 19.49 -6.34
C ASP A 366 23.36 20.49 -6.21
N GLU A 367 22.83 21.00 -7.33
CA GLU A 367 21.67 21.91 -7.32
C GLU A 367 20.40 21.24 -6.77
N ALA A 368 20.17 19.96 -7.06
CA ALA A 368 19.04 19.22 -6.48
C ALA A 368 19.20 19.08 -4.95
N ASP A 369 20.40 18.76 -4.47
CA ASP A 369 20.72 18.63 -3.05
C ASP A 369 20.61 19.98 -2.32
N GLN A 370 21.04 21.07 -2.96
CA GLN A 370 20.87 22.44 -2.46
C GLN A 370 19.39 22.82 -2.32
N LEU A 371 18.55 22.52 -3.32
CA LEU A 371 17.10 22.74 -3.22
C LEU A 371 16.48 21.94 -2.08
N VAL A 372 16.83 20.66 -1.95
CA VAL A 372 16.35 19.81 -0.84
C VAL A 372 16.78 20.36 0.51
N GLY A 373 18.02 20.83 0.63
CA GLY A 373 18.55 21.48 1.84
C GLY A 373 17.81 22.77 2.18
N ALA A 374 17.57 23.63 1.18
CA ALA A 374 16.83 24.88 1.36
C ALA A 374 15.38 24.64 1.80
N VAL A 375 14.69 23.67 1.19
CA VAL A 375 13.33 23.27 1.60
C VAL A 375 13.34 22.75 3.03
N ARG A 376 14.29 21.87 3.40
CA ARG A 376 14.40 21.33 4.77
C ARG A 376 14.52 22.45 5.80
N LYS A 377 15.46 23.36 5.57
CA LYS A 377 15.73 24.49 6.45
C LYS A 377 14.48 25.38 6.61
N ALA A 378 13.84 25.75 5.50
CA ALA A 378 12.64 26.58 5.55
C ALA A 378 11.46 25.87 6.25
N LEU A 379 11.31 24.56 6.07
CA LEU A 379 10.30 23.78 6.80
C LEU A 379 10.56 23.81 8.31
N GLU A 380 11.79 23.60 8.75
CA GLU A 380 12.17 23.65 10.17
C GLU A 380 11.97 25.05 10.77
N GLU A 381 12.38 26.11 10.04
CA GLU A 381 12.26 27.50 10.50
C GLU A 381 10.81 27.98 10.63
N HIS A 382 9.91 27.49 9.78
CA HIS A 382 8.52 27.96 9.72
C HIS A 382 7.49 27.00 10.34
N GLY A 383 7.95 26.00 11.10
CA GLY A 383 7.07 25.08 11.83
C GLY A 383 6.37 24.06 10.94
N MET A 384 7.11 23.49 9.98
CA MET A 384 6.72 22.38 9.10
C MET A 384 5.39 22.59 8.37
N PRO A 385 5.18 23.71 7.65
CA PRO A 385 3.97 23.90 6.87
C PRO A 385 3.82 22.77 5.82
N PRO A 386 2.58 22.29 5.56
CA PRO A 386 2.37 21.07 4.79
C PRO A 386 2.48 21.24 3.27
N VAL A 387 2.61 22.48 2.78
CA VAL A 387 2.56 22.83 1.35
C VAL A 387 3.76 23.66 0.92
N LEU A 388 4.24 23.40 -0.29
CA LEU A 388 5.15 24.24 -1.07
C LEU A 388 4.40 24.74 -2.32
N PHE A 389 4.30 26.05 -2.47
CA PHE A 389 3.73 26.74 -3.62
C PHE A 389 4.79 27.03 -4.67
N THR A 390 4.40 26.92 -5.94
CA THR A 390 5.25 27.15 -7.09
C THR A 390 4.40 27.48 -8.32
N ASP A 391 5.03 27.98 -9.37
CA ASP A 391 4.38 28.21 -10.65
C ASP A 391 4.06 26.90 -11.40
N PRO A 392 3.02 26.88 -12.27
CA PRO A 392 2.59 25.67 -12.95
C PRO A 392 3.69 24.93 -13.76
N PRO A 393 4.59 25.61 -14.50
CA PRO A 393 5.62 24.91 -15.28
C PRO A 393 6.64 24.13 -14.44
N THR A 394 6.86 24.54 -13.19
CA THR A 394 7.90 23.99 -12.30
C THR A 394 7.35 22.97 -11.30
N ARG A 395 6.03 22.94 -11.09
CA ARG A 395 5.36 22.11 -10.07
C ARG A 395 5.72 20.63 -10.12
N LEU A 396 5.53 19.97 -11.27
CA LEU A 396 5.85 18.55 -11.44
C LEU A 396 7.34 18.25 -11.16
N TRP A 397 8.23 19.16 -11.56
CA TRP A 397 9.66 18.99 -11.41
C TRP A 397 10.11 19.16 -9.96
N ALA A 398 9.62 20.21 -9.30
CA ALA A 398 9.80 20.39 -7.87
C ALA A 398 9.29 19.17 -7.10
N ARG A 399 8.09 18.66 -7.45
CA ARG A 399 7.56 17.43 -6.84
C ARG A 399 8.47 16.23 -7.06
N ARG A 400 8.98 16.00 -8.27
CA ARG A 400 9.88 14.85 -8.58
C ARG A 400 11.16 14.88 -7.74
N ILE A 401 11.73 16.06 -7.50
CA ILE A 401 12.92 16.24 -6.65
C ILE A 401 12.57 15.98 -5.18
N LEU A 402 11.45 16.53 -4.72
CA LEU A 402 11.07 16.57 -3.31
C LEU A 402 10.32 15.32 -2.81
N ALA A 403 9.82 14.46 -3.70
CA ALA A 403 8.97 13.33 -3.34
C ALA A 403 9.62 12.30 -2.42
N ARG A 404 10.92 12.02 -2.59
CA ARG A 404 11.67 11.11 -1.72
C ARG A 404 12.02 11.73 -0.36
N PRO A 405 12.64 12.92 -0.29
CA PRO A 405 13.01 13.52 1.00
C PRO A 405 11.80 14.00 1.81
N PHE A 406 10.69 14.36 1.16
CA PHE A 406 9.49 14.90 1.80
C PHE A 406 8.22 14.24 1.23
N PRO A 407 7.95 12.96 1.57
CA PRO A 407 6.82 12.21 0.99
C PRO A 407 5.45 12.82 1.33
N ASN A 408 5.35 13.54 2.45
CA ASN A 408 4.11 14.15 2.94
C ASN A 408 3.95 15.63 2.52
N LEU A 409 4.95 16.25 1.90
CA LEU A 409 4.89 17.66 1.48
C LEU A 409 4.10 17.77 0.18
N GLY A 410 2.99 18.52 0.23
CA GLY A 410 2.23 18.88 -0.97
C GLY A 410 2.97 19.92 -1.79
N VAL A 411 3.18 19.67 -3.08
CA VAL A 411 3.75 20.67 -4.01
C VAL A 411 2.63 21.13 -4.95
N LEU A 412 2.14 22.34 -4.71
CA LEU A 412 0.93 22.88 -5.33
C LEU A 412 1.28 23.99 -6.30
N ALA A 413 0.69 23.95 -7.50
CA ALA A 413 0.79 25.06 -8.42
C ALA A 413 -0.15 26.20 -7.98
N THR A 414 0.18 27.44 -8.33
CA THR A 414 -0.72 28.59 -8.07
C THR A 414 -2.10 28.42 -8.72
N THR A 415 -2.20 27.69 -9.84
CA THR A 415 -3.46 27.33 -10.51
C THR A 415 -4.26 26.24 -9.81
N GLU A 416 -3.68 25.53 -8.84
CA GLU A 416 -4.35 24.50 -8.04
C GLU A 416 -4.96 25.06 -6.76
N ILE A 417 -4.82 26.36 -6.50
CA ILE A 417 -5.40 27.03 -5.35
C ILE A 417 -6.86 27.37 -5.66
N ALA A 418 -7.79 26.70 -4.98
CA ALA A 418 -9.21 26.95 -5.20
C ALA A 418 -9.61 28.40 -4.80
N PRO A 419 -10.48 29.06 -5.59
CA PRO A 419 -10.88 30.43 -5.33
C PRO A 419 -11.61 30.55 -3.97
N GLY A 420 -11.34 31.64 -3.25
CA GLY A 420 -11.97 31.94 -1.96
C GLY A 420 -11.30 31.29 -0.75
N LEU A 421 -10.23 30.50 -0.93
CA LEU A 421 -9.43 29.99 0.18
C LEU A 421 -8.50 31.06 0.75
N ARG A 422 -8.32 31.03 2.07
CA ARG A 422 -7.32 31.86 2.74
C ARG A 422 -5.95 31.19 2.59
N VAL A 423 -5.00 31.89 1.99
CA VAL A 423 -3.64 31.38 1.79
C VAL A 423 -2.68 32.18 2.66
N GLU A 424 -1.81 31.47 3.38
CA GLU A 424 -0.74 32.07 4.18
C GLU A 424 0.61 31.56 3.67
N ILE A 425 1.45 32.48 3.18
CA ILE A 425 2.84 32.19 2.83
C ILE A 425 3.68 32.40 4.08
N ALA A 426 4.09 31.30 4.71
CA ALA A 426 4.88 31.31 5.93
C ALA A 426 6.33 31.76 5.71
N GLY A 427 6.86 31.53 4.50
CA GLY A 427 8.23 31.84 4.13
C GLY A 427 8.52 31.54 2.67
N GLN A 428 9.75 31.85 2.24
CA GLN A 428 10.21 31.63 0.87
C GLN A 428 11.43 30.70 0.88
N VAL A 429 11.43 29.73 -0.04
CA VAL A 429 12.56 28.83 -0.28
C VAL A 429 13.41 29.41 -1.40
N ASP A 430 14.66 29.67 -1.10
CA ASP A 430 15.62 30.21 -2.04
C ASP A 430 16.98 29.51 -1.86
N PHE A 431 17.71 29.32 -2.96
CA PHE A 431 19.12 28.93 -2.94
C PHE A 431 19.85 29.62 -4.08
N ASP A 432 21.17 29.78 -3.96
CA ASP A 432 22.01 30.35 -5.02
C ASP A 432 22.50 29.20 -5.93
N PRO A 433 22.00 29.09 -7.17
CA PRO A 433 22.36 27.99 -8.07
C PRO A 433 23.73 28.20 -8.75
N SER A 434 24.54 29.16 -8.29
CA SER A 434 25.87 29.38 -8.84
C SER A 434 26.68 28.07 -8.80
N PRO A 435 27.33 27.67 -9.92
CA PRO A 435 28.12 26.45 -9.93
C PRO A 435 29.20 26.55 -8.87
N SER A 436 29.25 25.57 -7.95
CA SER A 436 30.38 25.39 -7.05
C SER A 436 31.66 25.51 -7.87
N ALA A 437 32.53 26.46 -7.52
CA ALA A 437 33.78 26.68 -8.25
C ALA A 437 34.50 25.34 -8.48
N PRO A 438 35.04 25.08 -9.69
CA PRO A 438 35.82 23.88 -9.90
C PRO A 438 36.92 23.80 -8.83
N PRO A 439 37.21 22.61 -8.28
CA PRO A 439 38.30 22.48 -7.32
C PRO A 439 39.56 23.09 -7.93
N GLU A 440 40.22 23.97 -7.17
CA GLU A 440 41.48 24.59 -7.61
C GLU A 440 42.40 23.47 -8.13
N PRO A 441 43.03 23.65 -9.31
CA PRO A 441 43.96 22.66 -9.82
C PRO A 441 45.06 22.47 -8.78
N SER A 442 45.11 21.28 -8.19
CA SER A 442 46.16 20.88 -7.27
C SER A 442 47.50 21.18 -7.91
N GLU A 443 48.35 21.96 -7.21
CA GLU A 443 49.71 22.26 -7.65
C GLU A 443 50.40 21.00 -8.16
N PRO A 444 51.12 21.05 -9.30
CA PRO A 444 51.79 19.89 -9.84
C PRO A 444 52.77 19.35 -8.81
N THR A 445 52.50 18.12 -8.34
CA THR A 445 53.40 17.39 -7.47
C THR A 445 54.78 17.31 -8.13
N PRO A 446 55.87 17.73 -7.46
CA PRO A 446 57.20 17.68 -8.06
C PRO A 446 57.58 16.22 -8.37
N PRO A 447 58.30 15.97 -9.46
CA PRO A 447 58.58 14.61 -9.91
C PRO A 447 59.36 13.83 -8.84
N ARG A 448 58.87 12.62 -8.53
CA ARG A 448 59.60 11.64 -7.72
C ARG A 448 60.96 11.40 -8.36
N LYS A 449 62.03 11.61 -7.59
CA LYS A 449 63.38 11.14 -7.94
C LYS A 449 63.35 9.61 -8.00
N GLU A 450 63.26 9.07 -9.22
CA GLU A 450 63.58 7.65 -9.45
C GLU A 450 65.07 7.43 -9.16
N GLY A 451 65.33 6.47 -8.27
CA GLY A 451 66.67 6.10 -7.84
C GLY A 451 67.48 5.52 -9.00
N LEU A 452 68.61 6.14 -9.29
CA LEU A 452 69.63 5.62 -10.18
C LEU A 452 70.46 4.54 -9.44
N LEU A 453 69.89 3.35 -9.28
CA LEU A 453 70.65 2.13 -8.97
C LEU A 453 70.96 1.42 -10.29
N GLY A 454 72.14 1.70 -10.84
CA GLY A 454 72.56 1.07 -12.08
C GLY A 454 73.98 1.40 -12.52
N ARG A 455 74.93 0.62 -11.97
CA ARG A 455 76.24 0.25 -12.55
C ARG A 455 77.44 1.14 -12.23
N LEU A 456 78.10 0.76 -11.13
CA LEU A 456 79.53 0.49 -11.11
C LEU A 456 79.98 -0.24 -12.39
N ARG A 457 80.85 0.38 -13.20
CA ARG A 457 81.95 -0.28 -13.92
C ARG A 457 82.95 0.76 -14.44
N GLY A 458 84.10 0.81 -13.77
CA GLY A 458 85.43 0.98 -14.38
C GLY A 458 85.95 2.41 -14.58
N GLY A 459 87.09 2.72 -13.95
CA GLY A 459 87.96 3.85 -14.29
C GLY A 459 88.44 4.59 -13.06
#